data_AF-A0A953T8U3-F1
#
_entry.id   AF-A0A953T8U3-F1
#
_cell.length_a   1.000
_cell.length_b   1.000
_cell.length_c   1.000
_cell.angle_alpha   90.00
_cell.angle_beta   90.00
_cell.angle_gamma   90.00
#
_symmetry.space_group_name_H-M   'P 1'
#
loop_
_entity.id
_entity.type
_entity.pdbx_description
1 polymer ?
#
loop_
_entity_poly.entity_id
_entity_poly.type
_entity_poly.pdbx_seq_one_letter_code
_entity_poly.pdbx_strand_id
1 'polypeptide(L)'
;MMHLALILLLGLVTGILVGLMGIGGGIVIIPALVYLLGMDQHMAQGTSLFILLPPLGLGALWMYWKRGQVDLRAGVACAAGFLIGGYGGGLIAIEIPSRTLHALFGLFLMFSAVMLWKQTRKASGKEGARA
;
A
#
# COMPACT_ATOMS: atom_id res chain seq x y z
N MET A 1 27.42 -1.13 -2.41
CA MET A 1 27.14 -1.58 -1.03
C MET A 1 26.16 -0.66 -0.27
N MET A 2 26.23 0.68 -0.41
CA MET A 2 25.30 1.62 0.26
C MET A 2 23.80 1.44 -0.09
N HIS A 3 23.46 0.94 -1.28
CA HIS A 3 22.06 0.69 -1.66
C HIS A 3 21.40 -0.47 -0.91
N LEU A 4 22.14 -1.54 -0.56
CA LEU A 4 21.53 -2.71 0.08
C LEU A 4 21.07 -2.40 1.51
N ALA A 5 21.86 -1.64 2.26
CA ALA A 5 21.50 -1.18 3.60
C ALA A 5 20.28 -0.25 3.58
N LEU A 6 20.19 0.66 2.60
CA LEU A 6 19.02 1.52 2.40
C LEU A 6 17.76 0.72 2.05
N ILE A 7 17.88 -0.27 1.15
CA ILE A 7 16.76 -1.14 0.75
C ILE A 7 16.26 -1.97 1.94
N LEU A 8 17.18 -2.51 2.76
CA LEU A 8 16.83 -3.24 3.99
C LEU A 8 16.13 -2.36 5.01
N LEU A 9 16.66 -1.15 5.26
CA LEU A 9 16.04 -0.19 6.16
C LEU A 9 14.65 0.22 5.68
N LEU A 10 14.51 0.48 4.37
CA LEU A 10 13.23 0.83 3.75
C LEU A 10 12.22 -0.30 3.91
N GLY A 11 12.62 -1.55 3.63
CA GLY A 11 11.79 -2.74 3.81
C GLY A 11 11.36 -2.95 5.25
N LEU A 12 12.26 -2.70 6.22
CA LEU A 12 11.96 -2.79 7.65
C LEU A 12 10.92 -1.76 8.08
N VAL A 13 11.16 -0.48 7.79
CA VAL A 13 10.27 0.63 8.17
C VAL A 13 8.89 0.44 7.54
N THR A 14 8.86 0.10 6.25
CA THR A 14 7.60 -0.07 5.53
C THR A 14 6.84 -1.31 5.98
N GLY A 15 7.53 -2.42 6.27
CA GLY A 15 6.92 -3.61 6.87
C GLY A 15 6.26 -3.33 8.22
N ILE A 16 6.91 -2.53 9.08
CA ILE A 16 6.34 -2.09 10.37
C ILE A 16 5.08 -1.25 10.14
N LEU A 17 5.13 -0.27 9.25
CA LEU A 17 3.98 0.60 8.94
C LEU A 17 2.79 -0.19 8.37
N VAL A 18 3.06 -1.14 7.48
CA VAL A 18 2.05 -2.03 6.90
C VAL A 18 1.40 -2.89 7.98
N GLY A 19 2.19 -3.49 8.86
CA GLY A 19 1.68 -4.29 9.98
C GLY A 19 0.86 -3.49 10.99
N LEU A 20 1.24 -2.23 11.26
CA LEU A 20 0.55 -1.35 12.20
C LEU A 20 -0.73 -0.72 11.63
N MET A 21 -0.70 -0.28 10.38
CA MET A 21 -1.78 0.52 9.79
C MET A 21 -2.68 -0.28 8.85
N GLY A 22 -2.27 -1.47 8.39
CA GLY A 22 -2.99 -2.25 7.39
C GLY A 22 -3.05 -1.60 6.00
N ILE A 23 -2.35 -0.48 5.80
CA ILE A 23 -2.27 0.24 4.52
C ILE A 23 -1.23 -0.47 3.66
N GLY A 24 -1.60 -0.89 2.45
CA GLY A 24 -0.65 -1.43 1.47
C GLY A 24 0.46 -0.42 1.24
N GLY A 25 1.68 -0.73 1.69
CA GLY A 25 2.80 0.21 1.85
C GLY A 25 3.33 0.84 0.57
N GLY A 26 2.70 0.60 -0.58
CA GLY A 26 3.04 1.19 -1.87
C GLY A 26 2.98 2.72 -1.86
N ILE A 27 2.14 3.34 -1.02
CA ILE A 27 2.09 4.80 -0.83
C ILE A 27 3.44 5.35 -0.37
N VAL A 28 4.20 4.58 0.41
CA VAL A 28 5.51 4.98 0.95
C VAL A 28 6.66 4.37 0.13
N ILE A 29 6.55 3.10 -0.23
CA ILE A 29 7.60 2.36 -0.95
C ILE A 29 7.77 2.91 -2.36
N ILE A 30 6.70 3.16 -3.12
CA ILE A 30 6.81 3.55 -4.53
C ILE A 30 7.53 4.91 -4.68
N PRO A 31 7.14 6.00 -3.97
CA PRO A 31 7.90 7.24 -4.02
C PRO A 31 9.34 7.08 -3.56
N ALA A 32 9.60 6.27 -2.54
CA ALA A 32 10.96 6.03 -2.08
C ALA A 32 11.82 5.33 -3.16
N LEU A 33 11.30 4.30 -3.82
CA LEU A 33 12.02 3.60 -4.89
C LEU A 33 12.29 4.52 -6.10
N VAL A 34 11.34 5.38 -6.45
CA VAL A 34 11.51 6.33 -7.56
C VAL A 34 12.49 7.45 -7.19
N TYR A 35 12.25 8.14 -6.08
CA TYR A 35 12.98 9.38 -5.76
C TYR A 35 14.31 9.14 -5.03
N LEU A 36 14.43 8.09 -4.21
CA LEU A 36 15.68 7.79 -3.47
C LEU A 36 16.57 6.80 -4.22
N LEU A 37 15.97 5.86 -4.96
CA LEU A 37 16.70 4.78 -5.65
C LEU A 37 16.72 4.96 -7.18
N GLY A 38 16.05 5.98 -7.72
CA GLY A 38 16.11 6.33 -9.14
C GLY A 38 15.43 5.31 -10.06
N MET A 39 14.55 4.46 -9.53
CA MET A 39 13.81 3.49 -10.34
C MET A 39 12.76 4.19 -11.21
N ASP A 40 12.52 3.69 -12.42
CA ASP A 40 11.34 4.08 -13.17
C ASP A 40 10.05 3.55 -12.51
N GLN A 41 8.90 4.12 -12.87
CA GLN A 41 7.63 3.77 -12.21
C GLN A 41 7.26 2.30 -12.31
N HIS A 42 7.55 1.66 -13.45
CA HIS A 42 7.17 0.26 -13.67
C HIS A 42 8.01 -0.65 -12.78
N MET A 43 9.32 -0.40 -12.75
CA MET A 43 10.24 -1.11 -11.85
C MET A 43 9.92 -0.86 -10.38
N ALA A 44 9.62 0.38 -9.99
CA ALA A 44 9.24 0.73 -8.62
C ALA A 44 7.93 0.04 -8.20
N GLN A 45 6.92 0.01 -9.08
CA GLN A 45 5.66 -0.68 -8.80
C GLN A 45 5.85 -2.19 -8.65
N GLY A 46 6.52 -2.84 -9.60
CA GLY A 46 6.78 -4.28 -9.53
C GLY A 46 7.60 -4.68 -8.30
N THR A 47 8.66 -3.91 -8.00
CA THR A 47 9.51 -4.13 -6.82
C THR A 47 8.72 -3.94 -5.52
N SER A 48 7.84 -2.94 -5.46
CA SER A 48 6.99 -2.71 -4.28
C SER A 48 6.03 -3.87 -4.01
N LEU A 49 5.42 -4.45 -5.06
CA LEU A 49 4.54 -5.61 -4.93
C LEU A 49 5.29 -6.81 -4.35
N PHE A 50 6.51 -7.06 -4.83
CA PHE A 50 7.36 -8.12 -4.32
C PHE A 50 7.74 -7.89 -2.85
N ILE A 51 8.11 -6.66 -2.47
CA ILE A 51 8.46 -6.31 -1.09
C ILE A 51 7.26 -6.49 -0.15
N LEU A 52 6.05 -6.17 -0.60
CA LEU A 52 4.84 -6.16 0.21
C LEU A 52 4.21 -7.55 0.40
N LEU A 53 4.38 -8.45 -0.56
CA LEU A 53 3.72 -9.77 -0.54
C LEU A 53 4.08 -10.60 0.71
N PRO A 54 5.37 -10.77 1.10
CA PRO A 54 5.73 -11.56 2.27
C PRO A 54 5.19 -11.01 3.61
N PRO A 55 5.40 -9.73 3.98
CA PRO A 55 4.94 -9.21 5.27
C PRO A 55 3.41 -9.19 5.39
N LEU A 56 2.68 -8.92 4.30
CA LEU A 56 1.21 -8.96 4.29
C LEU A 56 0.68 -10.40 4.42
N GLY A 57 1.16 -11.30 3.56
CA GLY A 57 0.60 -12.66 3.45
C GLY A 57 1.05 -13.62 4.54
N LEU A 58 2.33 -13.56 4.94
CA LEU A 58 2.91 -14.51 5.91
C LEU A 58 2.98 -13.92 7.32
N GLY A 59 3.23 -12.62 7.46
CA GLY A 59 3.41 -11.97 8.75
C GLY A 59 2.08 -11.51 9.35
N ALA A 60 1.54 -10.42 8.81
CA ALA A 60 0.37 -9.74 9.35
C ALA A 60 -0.87 -10.63 9.31
N LEU A 61 -1.20 -11.20 8.15
CA LEU A 61 -2.38 -12.07 8.00
C LEU A 61 -2.36 -13.24 8.99
N TRP A 62 -1.20 -13.90 9.17
CA TRP A 62 -1.07 -15.01 10.10
C TRP A 62 -1.35 -14.60 11.54
N MET A 63 -0.86 -13.42 11.96
CA MET A 63 -1.08 -12.90 13.30
C MET A 63 -2.56 -12.59 13.57
N TYR A 64 -3.25 -11.96 12.60
CA TYR A 64 -4.68 -11.66 12.71
C TYR A 64 -5.55 -12.91 12.62
N TRP A 65 -5.17 -13.87 11.78
CA TRP A 65 -5.85 -15.17 11.66
C TRP A 65 -5.81 -15.93 12.99
N LYS A 66 -4.64 -16.01 13.64
CA LYS A 66 -4.49 -16.66 14.95
C LYS A 66 -5.36 -16.02 16.03
N ARG A 67 -5.69 -14.73 15.90
CA ARG A 67 -6.55 -14.00 16.84
C ARG A 67 -8.04 -14.07 16.50
N GLY A 68 -8.42 -14.78 15.44
CA GLY A 68 -9.82 -14.88 14.99
C GLY A 68 -10.39 -13.57 14.46
N GLN A 69 -9.54 -12.61 14.10
CA GLN A 69 -9.93 -11.26 13.66
C GLN A 69 -10.03 -11.13 12.14
N VAL A 70 -10.24 -12.26 11.45
CA VAL A 70 -10.34 -12.33 9.99
C VAL A 70 -11.71 -12.89 9.62
N ASP A 71 -12.54 -12.07 8.97
CA ASP A 71 -13.73 -12.56 8.30
C ASP A 71 -13.32 -13.24 7.00
N LEU A 72 -13.34 -14.57 7.00
CA LEU A 72 -12.90 -15.39 5.85
C LEU A 72 -13.83 -15.25 4.65
N ARG A 73 -15.14 -15.01 4.85
CA ARG A 73 -16.08 -14.86 3.73
C ARG A 73 -15.82 -13.55 3.01
N ALA A 74 -15.75 -12.45 3.76
CA ALA A 74 -15.41 -11.15 3.20
C ALA A 74 -13.99 -11.16 2.60
N GLY A 75 -13.03 -11.75 3.32
CA GLY A 75 -11.64 -11.84 2.91
C GLY A 75 -11.44 -12.59 1.59
N VAL A 76 -12.05 -13.77 1.42
CA VAL A 76 -11.93 -14.56 0.19
C VAL A 76 -12.64 -13.89 -1.00
N ALA A 77 -13.83 -13.33 -0.78
CA ALA A 77 -14.55 -12.60 -1.84
C ALA A 77 -13.75 -11.38 -2.32
N CYS A 78 -13.21 -10.58 -1.39
CA CYS A 78 -12.35 -9.45 -1.71
C CYS A 78 -11.03 -9.90 -2.37
N ALA A 79 -10.40 -10.99 -1.90
CA ALA A 79 -9.18 -11.52 -2.48
C ALA A 79 -9.38 -11.96 -3.93
N ALA A 80 -10.49 -12.64 -4.24
CA ALA A 80 -10.82 -13.03 -5.60
C ALA A 80 -11.01 -11.82 -6.52
N GLY A 81 -11.76 -10.81 -6.08
CA GLY A 81 -11.92 -9.55 -6.81
C GLY A 81 -10.59 -8.81 -6.99
N PHE A 82 -9.74 -8.82 -5.96
CA PHE A 82 -8.41 -8.20 -6.00
C PHE A 82 -7.46 -8.91 -6.97
N LEU A 83 -7.50 -10.24 -7.06
CA LEU A 83 -6.70 -10.99 -8.03
C LEU A 83 -7.11 -10.64 -9.47
N ILE A 84 -8.40 -10.60 -9.76
CA ILE A 84 -8.92 -10.27 -11.10
C ILE A 84 -8.60 -8.82 -11.45
N GLY A 85 -8.93 -7.89 -10.55
CA GLY A 85 -8.72 -6.46 -10.76
C GLY A 85 -7.24 -6.06 -10.79
N GLY A 86 -6.40 -6.69 -9.95
CA GLY A 86 -4.97 -6.47 -9.91
C GLY A 86 -4.26 -7.02 -11.14
N TYR A 87 -4.62 -8.22 -11.59
CA TYR A 87 -4.10 -8.79 -12.82
C TYR A 87 -4.52 -7.97 -14.04
N GLY A 88 -5.82 -7.68 -14.20
CA GLY A 88 -6.32 -6.87 -15.30
C GLY A 88 -5.77 -5.44 -15.28
N GLY A 89 -5.70 -4.82 -14.11
CA GLY A 89 -5.10 -3.49 -13.92
C GLY A 89 -3.60 -3.48 -14.23
N GLY A 90 -2.87 -4.54 -13.88
CA GLY A 90 -1.45 -4.70 -14.21
C GLY A 90 -1.20 -4.82 -15.70
N LEU A 91 -2.03 -5.59 -16.43
CA LEU A 91 -1.95 -5.68 -17.89
C LEU A 91 -2.12 -4.31 -18.55
N ILE A 92 -3.13 -3.54 -18.10
CA ILE A 92 -3.37 -2.18 -18.60
C ILE A 92 -2.22 -1.24 -18.20
N ALA A 93 -1.71 -1.36 -16.97
CA ALA A 93 -0.67 -0.47 -16.46
C ALA A 93 0.63 -0.60 -17.25
N ILE A 94 1.03 -1.81 -17.67
CA ILE A 94 2.27 -2.05 -18.42
C ILE A 94 2.26 -1.33 -19.78
N GLU A 95 1.10 -1.18 -20.41
CA GLU A 95 0.97 -0.46 -21.68
C GLU A 95 0.95 1.07 -21.52
N ILE A 96 0.74 1.57 -20.30
CA ILE A 96 0.66 3.02 -20.03
C ILE A 96 2.08 3.61 -19.89
N PRO A 97 2.37 4.75 -20.55
CA PRO A 97 3.64 5.45 -20.37
C PRO A 97 3.90 5.84 -18.91
N SER A 98 5.15 5.68 -18.47
CA SER A 98 5.58 5.92 -17.07
C SER A 98 5.20 7.32 -16.54
N ARG A 99 5.20 8.35 -17.39
CA ARG A 99 4.78 9.72 -17.03
C ARG A 99 3.30 9.79 -16.63
N THR A 100 2.43 9.11 -17.38
CA THR A 100 0.99 9.07 -17.12
C THR A 100 0.70 8.27 -15.86
N LEU A 101 1.42 7.16 -15.67
CA LEU A 101 1.28 6.31 -14.48
C LEU A 101 1.71 7.05 -13.20
N HIS A 102 2.79 7.84 -13.26
CA HIS A 102 3.18 8.76 -12.20
C HIS A 102 2.08 9.80 -11.89
N ALA A 103 1.51 10.42 -12.90
CA ALA A 103 0.46 11.44 -12.72
C ALA A 103 -0.82 10.84 -12.09
N LEU A 104 -1.25 9.66 -12.56
CA LEU A 104 -2.39 8.93 -12.00
C LEU A 104 -2.16 8.57 -10.53
N PHE A 105 -0.97 8.06 -10.20
CA PHE A 105 -0.61 7.73 -8.82
C PHE A 105 -0.61 8.99 -7.93
N GLY A 106 -0.04 10.10 -8.40
CA GLY A 106 -0.06 11.36 -7.67
C GLY A 106 -1.49 11.88 -7.41
N LEU A 107 -2.38 11.80 -8.41
CA LEU A 107 -3.78 12.18 -8.26
C LEU A 107 -4.50 11.30 -7.22
N PHE A 108 -4.26 9.98 -7.25
CA PHE A 108 -4.79 9.05 -6.26
C PHE A 108 -4.33 9.41 -4.84
N LEU A 109 -3.05 9.72 -4.64
CA LEU A 109 -2.53 10.12 -3.33
C LEU A 109 -3.17 11.41 -2.81
N MET A 110 -3.37 12.41 -3.67
CA MET A 110 -4.09 13.64 -3.28
C MET A 110 -5.53 13.34 -2.86
N PHE A 111 -6.24 12.49 -3.61
CA PHE A 111 -7.59 12.06 -3.27
C PHE A 111 -7.63 11.35 -1.91
N SER A 112 -6.73 10.39 -1.67
CA SER A 112 -6.61 9.70 -0.38
C SER A 112 -6.34 10.67 0.77
N ALA A 113 -5.45 11.64 0.59
CA ALA A 113 -5.16 12.66 1.60
C ALA A 113 -6.40 13.49 1.97
N VAL A 114 -7.16 13.96 0.97
CA VAL A 114 -8.39 14.73 1.21
C VAL A 114 -9.46 13.90 1.93
N MET A 115 -9.62 12.64 1.53
CA MET A 115 -10.59 11.74 2.16
C MET A 115 -10.25 11.50 3.64
N LEU A 116 -8.98 11.22 3.93
CA LEU A 116 -8.50 11.02 5.29
C LEU A 116 -8.71 12.26 6.15
N TRP A 117 -8.36 13.44 5.63
CA TRP A 117 -8.54 14.74 6.31
C TRP A 117 -10.00 15.02 6.69
N LYS A 118 -10.94 14.71 5.79
CA LYS A 118 -12.37 14.84 6.06
C LYS A 118 -12.84 13.88 7.17
N GLN A 119 -12.24 12.69 7.26
CA GLN A 119 -12.56 11.70 8.28
C GLN A 119 -12.07 12.15 9.67
N THR A 120 -10.88 12.76 9.75
CA THR A 120 -10.36 13.37 11.00
C THR A 120 -11.29 14.46 11.52
N ARG A 121 -11.81 15.32 10.63
CA ARG A 121 -12.80 16.35 11.04
C ARG A 121 -14.10 15.75 11.59
N LYS A 122 -14.53 14.60 11.08
CA LYS A 122 -15.78 13.95 11.49
C LYS A 122 -15.63 13.17 12.80
N ALA A 123 -14.44 12.62 13.09
CA ALA A 123 -14.13 11.97 14.35
C ALA A 123 -14.03 12.97 15.51
N SER A 124 -13.35 14.09 15.29
CA SER A 124 -13.20 15.16 16.30
C SER A 124 -14.53 15.81 16.69
N GLY A 125 -15.50 15.91 15.76
CA GLY A 125 -16.85 16.40 16.07
C GLY A 125 -17.73 15.47 16.90
N LYS A 126 -17.38 14.17 17.02
CA LYS A 126 -18.12 13.21 17.87
C LYS A 126 -17.55 13.09 19.29
N GLU A 127 -16.25 13.35 19.46
CA GLU A 127 -15.60 13.37 20.78
C GLU A 127 -15.98 14.64 21.56
N GLY A 128 -16.04 15.80 20.90
CA GLY A 128 -16.49 17.05 21.53
C GLY A 128 -17.99 17.13 21.84
N ALA A 129 -18.81 16.19 21.34
CA ALA A 129 -20.24 16.10 21.64
C ALA A 129 -20.56 15.11 22.78
N ARG A 130 -19.55 14.43 23.32
CA ARG A 130 -19.65 13.50 24.46
C ARG A 130 -18.93 14.00 25.73
N ALA A 131 -18.25 15.14 25.67
CA ALA A 131 -17.69 15.86 26.80
C ALA A 131 -18.67 16.98 27.22
#